data_AF-A0A532DHQ7-F1
#
_entry.id   AF-A0A532DHQ7-F1
#
_cell.length_a   1.000
_cell.length_b   1.000
_cell.length_c   1.000
_cell.angle_alpha   90.00
_cell.angle_beta   90.00
_cell.angle_gamma   90.00
#
_symmetry.space_group_name_H-M   'P 1'
#
loop_
_entity.id
_entity.type
_entity.pdbx_description
1 polymer ?
#
loop_
_entity_poly.entity_id
_entity_poly.type
_entity_poly.pdbx_seq_one_letter_code
_entity_poly.pdbx_strand_id
1 'polypeptide(L)'
;MRDSPDKVQTKSHVEAIQAQTPSIDTGLTCLLILARFYDVPADGSQLRHQFAQSGQQLSDADLLRAAKHLGLKAGLLKTAWG
;
A
#
# COMPACT_ATOMS: atom_id res chain seq x y z
N MET A 1 -13.37 26.94 56.43
CA MET A 1 -13.73 27.70 55.21
C MET A 1 -12.86 27.14 54.10
N ARG A 2 -13.43 26.33 53.18
CA ARG A 2 -13.99 26.77 51.88
C ARG A 2 -12.87 27.41 51.04
N ASP A 3 -12.41 26.87 49.91
CA ASP A 3 -13.12 26.21 48.81
C ASP A 3 -12.24 25.23 47.99
N SER A 4 -12.93 24.33 47.30
CA SER A 4 -12.51 23.50 46.15
C SER A 4 -13.04 24.19 44.86
N PRO A 5 -12.82 23.66 43.65
CA PRO A 5 -11.61 23.46 42.86
C PRO A 5 -11.67 24.27 41.54
N ASP A 6 -10.57 24.41 40.78
CA ASP A 6 -10.71 24.68 39.34
C ASP A 6 -9.64 24.00 38.48
N LYS A 7 -10.18 23.43 37.41
CA LYS A 7 -9.68 22.32 36.62
C LYS A 7 -9.01 22.90 35.39
N VAL A 8 -7.68 22.98 35.35
CA VAL A 8 -7.01 23.17 34.05
C VAL A 8 -6.65 21.80 33.49
N GLN A 9 -7.65 21.27 32.80
CA GLN A 9 -7.57 20.19 31.84
C GLN A 9 -6.59 20.59 30.71
N THR A 10 -5.30 20.33 30.86
CA THR A 10 -4.36 20.32 29.73
C THR A 10 -4.37 18.92 29.12
N LYS A 11 -5.46 18.60 28.40
CA LYS A 11 -5.45 17.63 27.31
C LYS A 11 -5.21 18.41 26.01
N SER A 12 -4.51 17.77 25.07
CA SER A 12 -4.17 18.28 23.72
C SER A 12 -2.88 19.12 23.72
N HIS A 13 -1.86 18.86 22.89
CA HIS A 13 -1.89 18.30 21.55
C HIS A 13 -0.44 18.01 21.09
N VAL A 14 0.21 16.93 21.55
CA VAL A 14 1.59 16.62 21.08
C VAL A 14 1.85 15.14 20.76
N GLU A 15 0.82 14.28 20.75
CA GLU A 15 0.94 12.93 20.22
C GLU A 15 0.43 12.89 18.77
N ALA A 16 1.21 12.23 17.90
CA ALA A 16 0.91 11.92 16.50
C ALA A 16 1.37 12.92 15.42
N ILE A 17 2.70 13.15 15.35
CA ILE A 17 3.36 13.16 14.04
C ILE A 17 4.10 11.83 13.91
N GLN A 18 3.34 10.74 13.79
CA GLN A 18 3.91 9.48 13.32
C GLN A 18 4.23 9.73 11.84
N ALA A 19 5.52 9.80 11.50
CA ALA A 19 5.97 9.86 10.12
C ALA A 19 5.43 8.61 9.39
N GLN A 20 4.30 8.74 8.71
CA GLN A 20 3.80 7.74 7.79
C GLN A 20 4.70 7.81 6.57
N THR A 21 5.88 7.17 6.63
CA THR A 21 6.62 6.86 5.41
C THR A 21 5.66 6.11 4.52
N PRO A 22 5.27 6.66 3.35
CA PRO A 22 4.34 5.97 2.47
C PRO A 22 4.99 4.61 2.15
N SER A 23 4.34 3.54 2.62
CA SER A 23 4.88 2.20 2.44
C SER A 23 4.93 1.93 0.94
N ILE A 24 6.14 1.94 0.38
CA ILE A 24 6.36 1.64 -1.04
C ILE A 24 5.88 0.22 -1.27
N ASP A 25 4.96 0.07 -2.21
CA ASP A 25 4.51 -1.24 -2.66
C ASP A 25 5.54 -1.78 -3.67
N THR A 26 6.44 -2.61 -3.19
CA THR A 26 7.52 -3.18 -3.99
C THR A 26 6.99 -4.11 -5.07
N GLY A 27 5.91 -4.85 -4.79
CA GLY A 27 5.24 -5.71 -5.77
C GLY A 27 4.69 -4.91 -6.95
N LEU A 28 3.95 -3.84 -6.66
CA LEU A 28 3.43 -2.92 -7.67
C LEU A 28 4.57 -2.26 -8.47
N THR A 29 5.63 -1.84 -7.78
CA THR A 29 6.80 -1.22 -8.43
C THR A 29 7.47 -2.20 -9.41
N CYS A 30 7.68 -3.45 -8.99
CA CYS A 30 8.21 -4.50 -9.87
C CYS A 30 7.29 -4.77 -11.07
N LEU A 31 5.97 -4.79 -10.85
CA LEU A 31 5.02 -4.98 -11.94
C LEU A 31 5.10 -3.84 -12.98
N LEU A 32 5.24 -2.58 -12.54
CA LEU A 32 5.43 -1.45 -13.45
C LEU A 32 6.74 -1.54 -14.23
N ILE A 33 7.82 -1.99 -13.59
CA ILE A 33 9.10 -2.23 -14.29
C ILE A 33 8.92 -3.28 -15.39
N LEU A 34 8.24 -4.40 -15.09
CA LEU A 34 7.94 -5.44 -16.09
C LEU A 34 7.05 -4.90 -17.21
N ALA A 35 5.98 -4.15 -16.88
CA ALA A 35 5.11 -3.55 -17.88
C ALA A 35 5.90 -2.66 -18.85
N ARG A 36 6.77 -1.79 -18.31
CA ARG A 36 7.66 -0.94 -19.12
C ARG A 36 8.62 -1.73 -19.98
N PHE A 37 9.18 -2.83 -19.45
CA PHE A 37 10.07 -3.70 -20.21
C PHE A 37 9.39 -4.37 -21.42
N TYR A 38 8.10 -4.68 -21.28
CA TYR A 38 7.27 -5.23 -22.36
C TYR A 38 6.56 -4.16 -23.20
N ASP A 39 6.92 -2.88 -23.05
CA ASP A 39 6.28 -1.73 -23.71
C ASP A 39 4.74 -1.66 -23.49
N VAL A 40 4.27 -2.16 -22.35
CA VAL A 40 2.87 -2.10 -21.93
C VAL A 40 2.62 -0.84 -21.10
N PRO A 41 1.65 0.03 -21.47
CA PRO A 41 1.29 1.18 -20.66
C PRO A 41 0.64 0.73 -19.34
N ALA A 42 1.13 1.22 -18.21
CA ALA A 42 0.62 0.90 -16.88
C ALA A 42 0.73 2.11 -15.94
N ASP A 43 -0.34 2.40 -15.20
CA ASP A 43 -0.37 3.45 -14.19
C ASP A 43 -0.45 2.84 -12.78
N GLY A 44 0.54 3.16 -11.93
CA GLY A 44 0.63 2.61 -10.59
C GLY A 44 -0.52 3.00 -9.67
N SER A 45 -0.99 4.24 -9.75
CA SER A 45 -2.10 4.74 -8.95
C SER A 45 -3.40 4.03 -9.33
N GLN A 46 -3.67 3.89 -10.63
CA GLN A 46 -4.85 3.20 -11.14
C GLN A 46 -4.85 1.73 -10.73
N LEU A 47 -3.73 1.02 -10.91
CA LEU A 47 -3.59 -0.37 -10.50
C LEU A 47 -3.76 -0.52 -8.98
N ARG A 48 -3.19 0.37 -8.18
CA ARG A 48 -3.36 0.36 -6.72
C ARG A 48 -4.82 0.55 -6.33
N HIS A 49 -5.51 1.53 -6.91
CA HIS A 49 -6.92 1.77 -6.62
C HIS A 49 -7.82 0.61 -7.05
N GLN A 50 -7.49 -0.06 -8.15
CA GLN A 50 -8.31 -1.13 -8.71
C GLN A 50 -8.09 -2.49 -8.01
N PHE A 51 -6.85 -2.80 -7.62
CA PHE A 51 -6.49 -4.14 -7.15
C PHE A 51 -6.11 -4.20 -5.66
N ALA A 52 -5.65 -3.11 -5.05
CA ALA A 52 -5.28 -3.12 -3.64
C ALA A 52 -6.53 -3.06 -2.75
N GLN A 53 -6.46 -3.77 -1.62
CA GLN A 53 -7.41 -3.54 -0.52
C GLN A 53 -7.10 -2.20 0.16
N SER A 54 -8.13 -1.52 0.67
CA SER A 54 -8.02 -0.18 1.25
C SER A 54 -6.87 -0.05 2.24
N GLY A 55 -5.85 0.73 1.86
CA GLY A 55 -4.68 1.01 2.70
C GLY A 55 -3.63 -0.10 2.75
N GLN A 56 -3.77 -1.19 1.99
CA GLN A 56 -2.81 -2.29 1.95
C GLN A 56 -1.95 -2.26 0.68
N GLN A 57 -0.86 -3.03 0.71
CA GLN A 57 -0.08 -3.36 -0.49
C GLN A 57 -0.81 -4.45 -1.30
N LEU A 58 -0.44 -4.61 -2.57
CA LEU A 58 -0.98 -5.65 -3.43
C LEU A 58 -0.49 -7.02 -2.94
N SER A 59 -1.42 -7.93 -2.70
CA SER A 59 -1.10 -9.34 -2.46
C SER A 59 -0.64 -10.04 -3.74
N ASP A 60 -0.07 -11.24 -3.64
CA ASP A 60 0.31 -12.04 -4.81
C ASP A 60 -0.86 -12.26 -5.78
N ALA A 61 -2.08 -12.43 -5.25
CA ALA A 61 -3.29 -12.58 -6.05
C ALA A 61 -3.67 -11.26 -6.76
N ASP A 62 -3.48 -10.12 -6.10
CA ASP A 62 -3.73 -8.80 -6.69
C ASP A 62 -2.74 -8.50 -7.81
N LEU A 63 -1.45 -8.79 -7.58
CA LEU A 63 -0.39 -8.67 -8.59
C LEU A 63 -0.66 -9.56 -9.80
N LEU A 64 -1.09 -10.81 -9.60
CA LEU A 64 -1.43 -11.71 -10.69
C LEU A 64 -2.62 -11.19 -11.52
N ARG A 65 -3.65 -10.66 -10.85
CA ARG A 65 -4.82 -10.06 -11.53
C ARG A 65 -4.44 -8.80 -12.29
N ALA A 66 -3.63 -7.93 -11.69
CA ALA A 66 -3.12 -6.72 -12.31
C ALA A 66 -2.27 -7.06 -13.55
N ALA A 67 -1.34 -8.02 -13.46
CA ALA A 67 -0.54 -8.46 -14.60
C ALA A 67 -1.40 -8.99 -15.75
N LYS A 68 -2.42 -9.80 -15.45
CA LYS A 68 -3.38 -10.28 -16.46
C LYS A 68 -4.22 -9.16 -17.05
N HIS A 69 -4.63 -8.18 -16.24
CA HIS A 69 -5.37 -7.01 -16.71
C HIS A 69 -4.55 -6.17 -17.71
N LEU A 70 -3.24 -6.08 -17.49
CA LEU A 70 -2.29 -5.45 -18.41
C LEU A 70 -2.02 -6.28 -19.69
N GLY A 71 -2.61 -7.48 -19.83
CA GLY A 71 -2.40 -8.36 -20.98
C GLY A 71 -1.13 -9.22 -20.89
N LEU A 72 -0.43 -9.23 -19.75
CA LEU A 72 0.74 -10.08 -19.56
C LEU A 72 0.33 -11.55 -19.36
N LYS A 73 1.11 -12.47 -19.93
CA LYS A 73 0.99 -13.91 -19.66
C LYS A 73 1.65 -14.23 -18.32
N ALA A 74 0.87 -14.22 -17.24
CA ALA A 74 1.35 -14.42 -15.88
C ALA A 74 0.65 -15.58 -15.15
N GLY A 75 1.40 -16.23 -14.23
CA GLY A 75 0.95 -17.31 -13.36
C GLY A 75 1.69 -17.28 -12.02
N LEU A 76 1.04 -17.80 -10.97
CA LEU A 76 1.64 -17.92 -9.64
C LEU A 76 2.21 -19.32 -9.47
N LEU A 77 3.50 -19.41 -9.13
CA LEU A 77 4.23 -20.65 -8.95
C LEU A 77 4.86 -20.67 -7.56
N LYS A 78 4.67 -21.76 -6.82
CA LYS A 78 5.40 -22.03 -5.59
C LYS A 78 6.66 -22.79 -5.95
N THR A 79 7.82 -22.18 -5.73
CA THR A 79 9.10 -22.86 -5.94
C THR A 79 9.60 -23.44 -4.62
N ALA A 80 9.89 -24.74 -4.59
CA ALA A 80 10.59 -25.38 -3.50
C ALA A 80 12.05 -25.56 -3.92
N TRP A 81 12.87 -24.54 -3.70
CA TRP A 81 14.31 -24.69 -3.83
C TRP A 81 14.77 -25.37 -2.54
N GLY A 82 15.14 -26.64 -2.64
CA GLY A 82 15.67 -27.49 -1.59
C GLY A 82 16.81 -28.33 -2.12
#